data_AF-A0A534WMQ9-F1
#
_entry.id   AF-A0A534WMQ9-F1
#
_cell.length_a   1.000
_cell.length_b   1.000
_cell.length_c   1.000
_cell.angle_alpha   90.00
_cell.angle_beta   90.00
_cell.angle_gamma   90.00
#
_symmetry.space_group_name_H-M   'P 1'
#
loop_
_entity.id
_entity.type
_entity.pdbx_description
1 polymer ?
#
loop_
_entity_poly.entity_id
_entity_poly.type
_entity_poly.pdbx_seq_one_letter_code
_entity_poly.pdbx_strand_id
1 'polypeptide(L)' 'MTVEAIFEQIRALSARVRNAHVRALLFGFLDDPALAPAFLRAPAAKSIHHAHAGGLCEHTLSVMQLGWRI' A
#
# COMPACT_ATOMS: atom_id res chain seq x y z
N MET A 1 12.37 -6.84 -1.49
CA MET A 1 12.30 -5.80 -0.44
C MET A 1 11.52 -6.38 0.73
N THR A 2 11.74 -5.91 1.96
CA THR A 2 10.87 -6.31 3.09
C THR A 2 9.51 -5.63 2.96
N VAL A 3 8.47 -6.17 3.61
CA VAL A 3 7.11 -5.60 3.59
C VAL A 3 7.11 -4.17 4.17
N GLU A 4 7.94 -3.91 5.16
CA GLU A 4 8.12 -2.59 5.78
C GLU A 4 8.69 -1.60 4.77
N ALA A 5 9.70 -2.01 3.99
CA ALA A 5 10.29 -1.16 2.96
C ALA A 5 9.29 -0.86 1.82
N ILE A 6 8.40 -1.80 1.50
CA ILE A 6 7.31 -1.60 0.52
C ILE A 6 6.29 -0.61 1.07
N PHE A 7 5.92 -0.77 2.33
CA PHE A 7 4.98 0.13 2.99
C PHE A 7 5.51 1.57 3.05
N GLU A 8 6.78 1.76 3.36
CA GLU A 8 7.40 3.09 3.31
C GLU A 8 7.35 3.72 1.91
N GLN A 9 7.51 2.93 0.83
CA GLN A 9 7.32 3.45 -0.52
C GLN A 9 5.86 3.85 -0.82
N ILE A 10 4.88 3.07 -0.36
CA ILE A 10 3.46 3.42 -0.47
C ILE A 10 3.17 4.73 0.26
N ARG A 11 3.71 4.91 1.48
CA ARG A 11 3.59 6.16 2.25
C ARG A 11 4.24 7.33 1.52
N ALA A 12 5.44 7.15 0.97
CA ALA A 12 6.14 8.17 0.21
C ALA A 12 5.39 8.61 -1.05
N LEU A 13 4.78 7.67 -1.78
CA LEU A 13 3.93 7.99 -2.94
C LEU A 13 2.64 8.69 -2.52
N SER A 14 2.00 8.23 -1.44
CA SER A 14 0.79 8.85 -0.89
C SER A 14 1.02 10.29 -0.42
N ALA A 15 2.21 10.59 0.13
CA ALA A 15 2.59 11.94 0.53
C ALA A 15 2.64 12.94 -0.65
N ARG A 16 2.93 12.47 -1.87
CA ARG A 16 3.01 13.29 -3.09
C ARG A 16 1.64 13.68 -3.65
N VAL A 17 0.56 13.09 -3.15
CA VAL A 17 -0.81 13.48 -3.54
C VAL A 17 -1.07 14.94 -3.13
N ARG A 18 -1.38 15.79 -4.11
CA ARG A 18 -1.50 17.25 -3.91
C ARG A 18 -2.76 17.66 -3.15
N ASN A 19 -3.88 16.99 -3.40
CA ASN A 19 -5.13 17.30 -2.72
C ASN A 19 -5.03 16.88 -1.24
N ALA A 20 -5.15 17.85 -0.33
CA ALA A 20 -4.97 17.64 1.10
C ALA A 20 -6.00 16.67 1.71
N HIS A 21 -7.25 16.70 1.26
CA HIS A 21 -8.30 15.81 1.75
C HIS A 21 -8.09 14.36 1.28
N VAL A 22 -7.68 14.18 0.02
CA VAL A 22 -7.36 12.85 -0.51
C VAL A 22 -6.14 12.28 0.22
N ARG A 23 -5.09 13.08 0.42
CA ARG A 23 -3.93 12.66 1.20
C ARG A 23 -4.31 12.28 2.63
N ALA A 24 -5.14 13.10 3.30
CA ALA A 24 -5.63 12.79 4.64
C ALA A 24 -6.43 11.48 4.69
N LEU A 25 -7.27 11.21 3.69
CA LEU A 25 -7.99 9.94 3.57
C LEU A 25 -7.03 8.75 3.43
N LEU A 26 -6.01 8.86 2.57
CA LEU A 26 -5.01 7.81 2.39
C LEU A 26 -4.27 7.52 3.71
N PHE A 27 -3.77 8.56 4.39
CA PHE A 27 -3.11 8.38 5.68
C PHE A 27 -4.07 7.90 6.77
N GLY A 28 -5.36 8.23 6.69
CA GLY A 28 -6.39 7.64 7.55
C GLY A 28 -6.42 6.11 7.48
N PHE A 29 -6.21 5.52 6.30
CA PHE A 29 -6.07 4.06 6.17
C PHE A 29 -4.69 3.54 6.59
N LEU A 30 -3.62 4.26 6.24
CA LEU A 30 -2.24 3.82 6.48
C LEU A 30 -1.79 3.99 7.94
N ASP A 31 -2.46 4.85 8.71
CA ASP A 31 -2.19 5.11 10.13
C ASP A 31 -3.20 4.43 11.06
N ASP A 32 -4.24 3.79 10.51
CA ASP A 32 -5.23 3.07 11.30
C ASP A 32 -4.58 1.84 11.98
N PRO A 33 -4.66 1.74 13.33
CA PRO A 33 -3.94 0.73 14.09
C PRO A 33 -4.49 -0.70 13.88
N ALA A 34 -5.69 -0.86 13.36
CA ALA A 34 -6.27 -2.16 13.03
C ALA A 34 -6.04 -2.52 11.56
N LEU A 35 -6.23 -1.56 10.65
CA LEU A 35 -6.16 -1.79 9.22
C LEU A 35 -4.73 -1.93 8.71
N ALA A 36 -3.81 -1.04 9.11
CA ALA A 36 -2.45 -1.06 8.57
C ALA A 36 -1.75 -2.40 8.86
N PRO A 37 -1.77 -2.96 10.08
CA PRO A 37 -1.18 -4.27 10.33
C PRO A 37 -1.87 -5.40 9.56
N ALA A 38 -3.20 -5.32 9.36
CA ALA A 38 -3.94 -6.32 8.59
C ALA A 38 -3.55 -6.28 7.10
N PHE A 39 -3.44 -5.07 6.53
CA PHE A 39 -3.01 -4.83 5.15
C PHE A 39 -1.59 -5.39 4.90
N LEU A 40 -0.65 -5.17 5.82
CA LEU A 40 0.73 -5.67 5.70
C LEU A 40 0.85 -7.19 5.74
N ARG A 41 -0.13 -7.90 6.30
CA ARG A 41 -0.14 -9.37 6.36
C ARG A 41 -1.02 -10.02 5.30
N ALA A 42 -1.91 -9.26 4.66
CA ALA A 42 -2.89 -9.80 3.74
C ALA A 42 -2.22 -10.33 2.45
N PRO A 43 -2.67 -11.49 1.93
CA PRO A 43 -2.35 -11.91 0.58
C PRO A 43 -3.12 -11.09 -0.46
N ALA A 44 -2.57 -10.90 -1.65
CA ALA A 44 -3.28 -10.20 -2.73
C ALA A 44 -4.41 -11.05 -3.33
N ALA A 45 -4.30 -12.37 -3.21
CA ALA A 45 -5.20 -13.33 -3.85
C ALA A 45 -5.28 -14.64 -3.08
N LYS A 46 -6.29 -15.46 -3.43
CA LYS A 46 -6.51 -16.79 -2.83
C LYS A 46 -5.62 -17.89 -3.42
N SER A 47 -5.26 -17.82 -4.70
CA SER A 47 -4.54 -18.91 -5.38
C SER A 47 -3.57 -18.48 -6.49
N ILE A 48 -3.65 -17.25 -7.02
CA ILE A 48 -2.84 -16.82 -8.18
C ILE A 48 -2.32 -15.40 -7.94
N HIS A 49 -1.03 -15.16 -8.24
CA HIS A 49 -0.29 -13.87 -8.10
C HIS A 49 -0.30 -13.28 -6.68
N HIS A 50 0.87 -13.23 -6.03
CA HIS A 50 1.05 -12.68 -4.67
C HIS A 50 0.12 -13.29 -3.60
N ALA A 51 -0.21 -14.58 -3.72
CA ALA A 51 -1.03 -15.34 -2.76
C ALA A 51 -0.23 -15.77 -1.51
N HIS A 52 0.55 -14.85 -0.93
CA HIS A 52 1.35 -15.04 0.27
C HIS A 52 1.18 -13.84 1.21
N ALA A 53 1.54 -14.00 2.49
CA ALA A 53 1.49 -12.89 3.44
C ALA A 53 2.29 -11.67 2.92
N GLY A 54 1.70 -10.48 3.00
CA GLY A 54 2.27 -9.23 2.48
C GLY A 54 2.11 -9.01 0.99
N GLY A 55 1.57 -10.00 0.25
CA GLY A 55 1.39 -9.90 -1.20
C GLY A 55 0.44 -8.77 -1.61
N LEU A 56 -0.55 -8.42 -0.79
CA LEU A 56 -1.43 -7.28 -1.08
C LEU A 56 -0.66 -5.96 -1.10
N CYS A 57 0.26 -5.76 -0.15
CA CYS A 57 1.10 -4.57 -0.07
C CYS A 57 2.01 -4.44 -1.30
N GLU A 58 2.64 -5.55 -1.72
CA GLU A 58 3.43 -5.63 -2.96
C GLU A 58 2.61 -5.23 -4.19
N HIS A 59 1.42 -5.83 -4.33
CA HIS A 59 0.54 -5.56 -5.47
C HIS A 59 0.11 -4.10 -5.52
N THR A 60 -0.28 -3.52 -4.38
CA THR A 60 -0.64 -2.11 -4.28
C THR A 60 0.49 -1.20 -4.73
N LEU A 61 1.73 -1.44 -4.27
CA LEU A 61 2.88 -0.63 -4.69
C LEU A 61 3.10 -0.72 -6.21
N SER A 62 2.99 -1.91 -6.80
CA SER A 62 3.12 -2.11 -8.25
C SER A 62 2.11 -1.27 -9.04
N VAL A 63 0.84 -1.28 -8.62
CA VAL A 63 -0.23 -0.48 -9.26
C VAL A 63 -0.01 1.02 -9.06
N MET A 64 0.39 1.45 -7.86
CA MET A 64 0.71 2.86 -7.61
C MET A 64 1.86 3.33 -8.49
N GLN A 65 2.95 2.56 -8.57
CA GLN A 65 4.09 2.88 -9.43
C GLN A 65 3.69 2.99 -10.90
N LEU A 66 2.77 2.15 -11.38
CA LEU A 66 2.22 2.29 -12.73
C LEU A 66 1.45 3.61 -12.90
N GLY A 67 0.57 3.95 -11.95
CA GLY A 67 -0.21 5.18 -11.98
C GLY A 67 0.62 6.46 -11.90
N TRP A 68 1.79 6.42 -11.25
CA TRP A 68 2.72 7.56 -11.17
C TRP A 68 3.64 7.74 -12.39
N ARG A 69 3.59 6.84 -13.37
CA ARG A 69 4.39 6.95 -14.62
C ARG A 69 3.73 7.82 -15.69
N ILE A 70 2.46 8.18 -15.51
CA ILE A 70 1.69 9.05 -16.40
C ILE A 70 1.47 10.41 -15.75
#